data_AF-A0A6I4YR57-F1
#
_entry.id   AF-A0A6I4YR57-F1
#
_cell.length_a   1.000
_cell.length_b   1.000
_cell.length_c   1.000
_cell.angle_alpha   90.00
_cell.angle_beta   90.00
_cell.angle_gamma   90.00
#
_symmetry.space_group_name_H-M   'P 1'
#
loop_
_entity.id
_entity.type
_entity.pdbx_description
1 polymer ?
#
loop_
_entity_poly.entity_id
_entity_poly.type
_entity_poly.pdbx_seq_one_letter_code
_entity_poly.pdbx_strand_id
1 'polypeptide(L)'
;MSKKYELLTDDTVASCDGTLYRIRSLRDIPELGVSIGDMGGYIESEKNLTHSGNAWVSGNAWVFGNAWVSGNAKVFGNALIANLRHILALGPIGSEDGTFTLFRTDSDPCVTRGCFSGTLDEFEKAVNDTHGDNQHGQEYRAVIALARVRVREWEAA
;
A
#
# COMPACT_ATOMS: atom_id res chain seq x y z
N MET A 1 -8.72 21.80 4.66
CA MET A 1 -9.04 20.37 4.85
C MET A 1 -8.55 19.94 6.22
N SER A 2 -9.25 19.03 6.90
CA SER A 2 -8.75 18.46 8.17
C SER A 2 -7.57 17.52 7.88
N LYS A 3 -6.53 17.54 8.72
CA LYS A 3 -5.39 16.62 8.60
C LYS A 3 -5.83 15.19 8.93
N LYS A 4 -5.34 14.23 8.16
CA LYS A 4 -5.58 12.78 8.39
C LYS A 4 -4.62 12.21 9.44
N TYR A 5 -3.41 12.74 9.52
CA TYR A 5 -2.35 12.31 10.42
C TYR A 5 -1.42 13.47 10.73
N GLU A 6 -0.56 13.30 11.73
CA GLU A 6 0.59 14.15 12.00
C GLU A 6 1.90 13.37 11.92
N LEU A 7 3.01 14.10 11.75
CA LEU A 7 4.37 13.55 11.79
C LEU A 7 4.94 13.73 13.20
N LEU A 8 5.45 12.65 13.78
CA LEU A 8 6.09 12.67 15.10
C LEU A 8 7.58 12.95 14.95
N THR A 9 8.06 14.06 15.52
CA THR A 9 9.47 14.48 15.42
C THR A 9 10.40 13.78 16.41
N ASP A 10 9.82 13.10 17.41
CA ASP A 10 10.47 12.33 18.45
C ASP A 10 10.52 10.82 18.16
N ASP A 11 9.74 10.32 17.20
CA ASP A 11 9.79 8.94 16.68
C ASP A 11 10.20 8.96 15.19
N THR A 12 11.50 8.77 14.95
CA THR A 12 12.10 8.87 13.62
C THR A 12 13.05 7.72 13.32
N VAL A 13 13.24 7.46 12.03
CA VAL A 13 14.24 6.52 11.51
C VAL A 13 15.07 7.17 10.41
N ALA A 14 16.33 6.77 10.31
CA ALA A 14 17.22 7.23 9.24
C ALA A 14 17.03 6.35 7.99
N SER A 15 16.79 6.98 6.84
CA SER A 15 16.91 6.38 5.51
C SER A 15 18.18 6.85 4.81
N CYS A 16 18.48 6.31 3.63
CA CYS A 16 19.60 6.78 2.81
C CYS A 16 19.45 8.23 2.35
N ASP A 17 18.22 8.73 2.28
CA ASP A 17 17.88 10.04 1.70
C ASP A 17 17.47 11.08 2.75
N GLY A 18 17.45 10.72 4.04
CA GLY A 18 17.12 11.63 5.13
C GLY A 18 16.42 10.97 6.30
N THR A 19 15.60 11.76 6.99
CA THR A 19 14.83 11.32 8.17
C THR A 19 13.40 10.99 7.78
N LEU A 20 12.89 9.86 8.24
CA LEU A 20 11.48 9.53 8.15
C LEU A 20 10.83 9.67 9.53
N TYR A 21 9.58 10.13 9.53
CA TYR A 21 8.81 10.43 10.73
C TYR A 21 7.67 9.43 10.85
N ARG A 22 7.48 8.87 12.05
CA ARG A 22 6.31 8.06 12.35
C ARG A 22 5.05 8.90 12.14
N ILE A 23 4.03 8.34 11.51
CA ILE A 23 2.72 8.98 11.41
C ILE A 23 1.81 8.56 12.57
N ARG A 24 1.02 9.48 13.09
CA ARG A 24 -0.05 9.19 14.05
C ARG A 24 -1.39 9.65 13.48
N SER A 25 -2.40 8.79 13.55
CA SER A 25 -3.72 9.11 13.01
C SER A 25 -4.40 10.23 13.80
N LEU A 26 -5.02 11.17 13.09
CA LEU A 26 -5.81 12.27 13.67
C LEU A 26 -7.32 12.07 13.48
N ARG A 27 -7.74 10.96 12.86
CA ARG A 27 -9.15 10.59 12.65
C ARG A 27 -9.30 9.10 12.43
N ASP A 28 -10.51 8.59 12.57
CA ASP A 28 -10.80 7.20 12.23
C ASP A 28 -10.77 6.98 10.71
N ILE A 29 -10.27 5.81 10.28
CA ILE A 29 -10.34 5.28 8.92
C ILE A 29 -10.89 3.85 9.01
N PRO A 30 -12.21 3.69 9.18
CA PRO A 30 -12.83 2.40 9.49
C PRO A 30 -12.56 1.31 8.45
N GLU A 31 -12.47 1.68 7.17
CA GLU A 31 -12.22 0.74 6.06
C GLU A 31 -10.86 0.06 6.17
N LEU A 32 -9.92 0.69 6.88
CA LEU A 32 -8.59 0.15 7.13
C LEU A 32 -8.39 -0.31 8.58
N GLY A 33 -9.42 -0.18 9.42
CA GLY A 33 -9.35 -0.51 10.84
C GLY A 33 -8.40 0.40 11.62
N VAL A 34 -8.28 1.67 11.23
CA VAL A 34 -7.44 2.66 11.92
C VAL A 34 -8.32 3.55 12.77
N SER A 35 -7.96 3.72 14.04
CA SER A 35 -8.59 4.64 14.97
C SER A 35 -7.75 5.89 15.17
N ILE A 36 -8.39 6.97 15.62
CA ILE A 36 -7.66 8.17 16.06
C ILE A 36 -6.61 7.83 17.12
N GLY A 37 -5.41 8.37 16.97
CA GLY A 37 -4.26 8.09 17.84
C GLY A 37 -3.42 6.88 17.45
N ASP A 38 -3.89 6.03 16.52
CA ASP A 38 -3.12 4.87 16.07
C ASP A 38 -1.81 5.27 15.40
N MET A 39 -0.75 4.51 15.72
CA MET A 39 0.56 4.66 15.08
C MET A 39 0.57 3.97 13.72
N GLY A 40 1.06 4.67 12.71
CA GLY A 40 1.25 4.17 11.36
C GLY A 40 2.71 3.79 11.07
N GLY A 41 3.09 3.79 9.79
CA GLY A 41 4.47 3.65 9.35
C GLY A 41 5.22 4.98 9.36
N TYR A 42 6.31 5.02 8.59
CA TYR A 42 7.23 6.15 8.51
C TYR A 42 7.16 6.79 7.12
N ILE A 43 7.05 8.12 7.09
CA ILE A 43 7.13 8.87 5.83
C ILE A 43 8.14 10.01 5.92
N GLU A 44 8.75 10.38 4.80
CA GLU A 44 9.71 11.49 4.74
C GLU A 44 9.01 12.85 4.92
N SER A 45 7.89 13.06 4.24
CA SER A 45 7.04 14.24 4.43
C SER A 45 5.61 14.00 3.95
N GLU A 46 4.74 14.99 4.15
CA GLU A 46 3.33 14.94 3.75
C GLU A 46 3.12 14.74 2.22
N LYS A 47 4.17 14.91 1.40
CA LYS A 47 4.15 14.58 -0.04
C LYS A 47 3.95 13.08 -0.28
N ASN A 48 4.42 12.23 0.64
CA ASN A 48 4.50 10.78 0.43
C ASN A 48 3.18 10.06 0.76
N LEU A 49 2.31 10.66 1.57
CA LEU A 49 1.00 10.13 1.92
C LEU A 49 -0.05 11.24 1.90
N THR A 50 -1.02 11.18 1.00
CA THR A 50 -2.03 12.24 0.92
C THR A 50 -2.91 12.31 2.17
N HIS A 51 -3.38 13.51 2.52
CA HIS A 51 -4.44 13.70 3.53
C HIS A 51 -5.86 13.42 2.99
N SER A 52 -6.06 13.39 1.67
CA SER A 52 -7.33 13.01 1.05
C SER A 52 -7.51 11.49 0.97
N GLY A 53 -8.75 11.02 0.83
CA GLY A 53 -9.05 9.59 0.77
C GLY A 53 -8.62 8.80 2.01
N ASN A 54 -8.59 7.46 1.86
CA ASN A 54 -8.39 6.54 2.98
C ASN A 54 -7.00 5.91 3.00
N ALA A 55 -6.13 6.18 2.02
CA ALA A 55 -4.81 5.54 1.95
C ALA A 55 -4.03 5.67 3.27
N TRP A 56 -3.37 4.58 3.67
CA TRP A 56 -2.69 4.49 4.96
C TRP A 56 -1.42 3.65 4.88
N VAL A 57 -0.43 4.07 5.65
CA VAL A 57 0.84 3.36 5.85
C VAL A 57 0.87 2.92 7.31
N SER A 58 0.98 1.62 7.57
CA SER A 58 1.02 1.08 8.94
C SER A 58 2.24 0.19 9.20
N GLY A 59 2.43 -0.22 10.45
CA GLY A 59 3.54 -1.09 10.85
C GLY A 59 4.90 -0.40 10.70
N ASN A 60 5.88 -1.10 10.13
CA ASN A 60 7.24 -0.59 9.94
C ASN A 60 7.50 -0.12 8.50
N ALA A 61 6.44 0.14 7.73
CA ALA A 61 6.54 0.52 6.33
C ALA A 61 7.17 1.90 6.17
N TRP A 62 8.08 2.05 5.22
CA TRP A 62 8.81 3.28 4.92
C TRP A 62 8.42 3.79 3.54
N VAL A 63 7.97 5.06 3.47
CA VAL A 63 7.60 5.73 2.23
C VAL A 63 8.33 7.06 2.09
N PHE A 64 9.21 7.16 1.12
CA PHE A 64 10.13 8.29 0.98
C PHE A 64 10.46 8.58 -0.48
N GLY A 65 11.31 9.58 -0.71
CA GLY A 65 11.76 9.95 -2.04
C GLY A 65 10.60 10.45 -2.90
N ASN A 66 10.48 9.90 -4.11
CA ASN A 66 9.44 10.26 -5.06
C ASN A 66 8.15 9.42 -4.92
N ALA A 67 8.08 8.52 -3.94
CA ALA A 67 6.88 7.72 -3.72
C ALA A 67 5.69 8.56 -3.26
N TRP A 68 4.49 8.19 -3.72
CA TRP A 68 3.24 8.83 -3.32
C TRP A 68 2.14 7.78 -3.13
N VAL A 69 1.63 7.68 -1.90
CA VAL A 69 0.56 6.77 -1.49
C VAL A 69 -0.76 7.54 -1.42
N SER A 70 -1.74 7.14 -2.21
CA SER A 70 -3.01 7.87 -2.37
C SER A 70 -4.22 6.97 -2.66
N GLY A 71 -5.40 7.59 -2.77
CA GLY A 71 -6.68 6.88 -2.94
C GLY A 71 -7.03 6.08 -1.69
N ASN A 72 -7.18 4.75 -1.86
CA ASN A 72 -7.48 3.79 -0.80
C ASN A 72 -6.36 2.74 -0.63
N ALA A 73 -5.13 3.08 -1.06
CA ALA A 73 -4.00 2.16 -0.98
C ALA A 73 -3.67 1.78 0.47
N LYS A 74 -3.46 0.48 0.71
CA LYS A 74 -3.07 -0.06 2.02
C LYS A 74 -1.62 -0.55 1.95
N VAL A 75 -0.73 0.09 2.69
CA VAL A 75 0.70 -0.25 2.78
C VAL A 75 1.04 -0.60 4.21
N PHE A 76 1.74 -1.71 4.44
CA PHE A 76 2.11 -2.14 5.79
C PHE A 76 3.34 -3.06 5.80
N GLY A 77 3.70 -3.56 7.00
CA GLY A 77 4.78 -4.53 7.17
C GLY A 77 6.14 -3.86 7.00
N ASN A 78 7.03 -4.49 6.24
CA ASN A 78 8.36 -3.98 5.93
C ASN A 78 8.41 -3.33 4.54
N ALA A 79 7.36 -2.63 4.14
CA ALA A 79 7.32 -1.98 2.83
C ALA A 79 8.47 -0.96 2.69
N LEU A 80 9.12 -0.93 1.54
CA LEU A 80 10.22 -0.01 1.22
C LEU A 80 9.92 0.72 -0.10
N ILE A 81 9.21 1.84 -0.01
CA ILE A 81 8.64 2.55 -1.15
C ILE A 81 9.35 3.89 -1.34
N ALA A 82 10.33 3.93 -2.22
CA ALA A 82 11.12 5.13 -2.55
C ALA A 82 10.67 5.83 -3.85
N ASN A 83 10.00 5.08 -4.74
CA ASN A 83 9.68 5.52 -6.10
C ASN A 83 8.21 5.30 -6.44
N LEU A 84 7.67 6.10 -7.35
CA LEU A 84 6.29 5.98 -7.85
C LEU A 84 5.96 4.56 -8.35
N ARG A 85 6.94 3.86 -8.92
CA ARG A 85 6.72 2.50 -9.46
C ARG A 85 6.80 1.40 -8.41
N HIS A 86 7.25 1.67 -7.18
CA HIS A 86 7.26 0.68 -6.09
C HIS A 86 5.87 0.39 -5.52
N ILE A 87 4.85 1.13 -5.94
CA ILE A 87 3.45 0.89 -5.58
C ILE A 87 2.56 0.89 -6.83
N LEU A 88 1.52 0.07 -6.82
CA LEU A 88 0.45 0.07 -7.80
C LEU A 88 -0.87 -0.06 -7.04
N ALA A 89 -1.67 1.00 -7.06
CA ALA A 89 -3.02 1.00 -6.50
C ALA A 89 -4.03 1.19 -7.64
N LEU A 90 -5.01 0.29 -7.75
CA LEU A 90 -6.04 0.34 -8.78
C LEU A 90 -7.37 -0.20 -8.27
N GLY A 91 -8.45 0.34 -8.81
CA GLY A 91 -9.81 0.04 -8.42
C GLY A 91 -10.79 1.00 -9.11
N PRO A 92 -12.10 0.76 -9.01
CA PRO A 92 -12.72 -0.40 -8.37
C PRO A 92 -12.46 -1.70 -9.15
N ILE A 93 -12.20 -2.81 -8.45
CA ILE A 93 -12.10 -4.16 -9.04
C ILE A 93 -12.77 -5.24 -8.19
N GLY A 94 -13.24 -6.29 -8.86
CA GLY A 94 -13.88 -7.46 -8.25
C GLY A 94 -15.26 -7.16 -7.65
N SER A 95 -15.84 -8.16 -6.99
CA SER A 95 -17.24 -8.12 -6.54
C SER A 95 -17.59 -7.09 -5.46
N GLU A 96 -16.60 -6.38 -4.91
CA GLU A 96 -16.77 -5.39 -3.84
C GLU A 96 -16.29 -4.00 -4.27
N ASP A 97 -16.02 -3.80 -5.57
CA ASP A 97 -15.50 -2.53 -6.11
C ASP A 97 -14.26 -2.02 -5.35
N GLY A 98 -13.41 -2.97 -4.94
CA GLY A 98 -12.31 -2.73 -4.02
C GLY A 98 -11.07 -2.15 -4.68
N THR A 99 -10.12 -1.71 -3.86
CA THR A 99 -8.79 -1.29 -4.32
C THR A 99 -7.79 -2.43 -4.13
N PHE A 100 -7.16 -2.84 -5.23
CA PHE A 100 -5.96 -3.65 -5.22
C PHE A 100 -4.75 -2.76 -4.95
N THR A 101 -3.89 -3.17 -4.03
CA THR A 101 -2.61 -2.51 -3.77
C THR A 101 -1.49 -3.53 -3.87
N LEU A 102 -0.55 -3.32 -4.78
CA LEU A 102 0.75 -4.00 -4.82
C LEU A 102 1.81 -3.02 -4.34
N PHE A 103 2.72 -3.46 -3.47
CA PHE A 103 3.85 -2.63 -3.03
C PHE A 103 5.13 -3.44 -2.81
N ARG A 104 6.26 -2.77 -3.00
CA ARG A 104 7.60 -3.30 -2.75
C ARG A 104 7.88 -3.41 -1.25
N THR A 105 8.55 -4.49 -0.86
CA THR A 105 9.08 -4.74 0.48
C THR A 105 10.61 -4.89 0.41
N ASP A 106 11.24 -5.17 1.54
CA ASP A 106 12.64 -5.63 1.64
C ASP A 106 12.87 -7.06 1.12
N SER A 107 11.79 -7.78 0.78
CA SER A 107 11.77 -9.18 0.37
C SER A 107 10.79 -9.35 -0.79
N ASP A 108 9.82 -10.27 -0.67
CA ASP A 108 8.82 -10.50 -1.71
C ASP A 108 7.77 -9.37 -1.74
N PRO A 109 7.41 -8.88 -2.94
CA PRO A 109 6.30 -7.95 -3.11
C PRO A 109 5.01 -8.41 -2.42
N CYS A 110 4.35 -7.47 -1.76
CA CYS A 110 3.09 -7.74 -1.10
C CYS A 110 1.92 -7.18 -1.90
N VAL A 111 0.82 -7.92 -1.92
CA VAL A 111 -0.46 -7.55 -2.50
C VAL A 111 -1.54 -7.53 -1.43
N THR A 112 -2.48 -6.60 -1.58
CA THR A 112 -3.67 -6.50 -0.74
C THR A 112 -4.90 -6.28 -1.59
N ARG A 113 -5.99 -6.96 -1.23
CA ARG A 113 -7.34 -6.64 -1.68
C ARG A 113 -8.33 -7.08 -0.61
N GLY A 114 -9.15 -6.16 -0.10
CA GLY A 114 -10.08 -6.46 0.99
C GLY A 114 -9.34 -7.04 2.20
N CYS A 115 -9.79 -8.21 2.68
CA CYS A 115 -9.12 -8.93 3.77
C CYS A 115 -7.89 -9.73 3.32
N PHE A 116 -7.65 -9.89 2.01
CA PHE A 116 -6.49 -10.61 1.52
C PHE A 116 -5.23 -9.76 1.66
N SER A 117 -4.16 -10.39 2.17
CA SER A 117 -2.79 -9.91 2.11
C SER A 117 -1.84 -11.09 1.91
N GLY A 118 -0.87 -10.94 1.01
CA GLY A 118 0.12 -11.99 0.74
C GLY A 118 0.98 -11.67 -0.48
N THR A 119 1.61 -12.70 -1.03
CA THR A 119 2.37 -12.62 -2.29
C THR A 119 1.43 -12.58 -3.50
N LEU A 120 1.97 -12.26 -4.68
CA LEU A 120 1.23 -12.33 -5.94
C LEU A 120 0.75 -13.76 -6.27
N ASP A 121 1.55 -14.78 -5.96
CA ASP A 121 1.22 -16.17 -6.25
C ASP A 121 0.09 -16.67 -5.34
N GLU A 122 0.11 -16.33 -4.06
CA GLU A 122 -0.99 -16.61 -3.13
C GLU A 122 -2.27 -15.88 -3.55
N PHE A 123 -2.16 -14.64 -4.02
CA PHE A 123 -3.31 -13.88 -4.50
C PHE A 123 -3.93 -14.52 -5.74
N GLU A 124 -3.11 -14.92 -6.71
CA GLU A 124 -3.59 -15.61 -7.92
C GLU A 124 -4.28 -16.92 -7.58
N LYS A 125 -3.71 -17.70 -6.65
CA LYS A 125 -4.35 -18.93 -6.15
C LYS A 125 -5.72 -18.62 -5.53
N ALA A 126 -5.80 -17.62 -4.64
CA ALA A 126 -7.06 -17.24 -3.99
C ALA A 126 -8.13 -16.77 -4.99
N VAL A 127 -7.72 -16.02 -6.02
CA VAL A 127 -8.60 -15.58 -7.11
C VAL A 127 -9.15 -16.77 -7.89
N ASN A 128 -8.29 -17.73 -8.25
CA ASN A 128 -8.72 -18.92 -8.99
C ASN A 128 -9.67 -19.79 -8.17
N ASP A 129 -9.38 -19.99 -6.88
CA ASP A 129 -10.21 -20.78 -5.97
C ASP A 129 -11.60 -20.13 -5.77
N THR A 130 -11.68 -18.79 -5.73
CA THR A 130 -12.91 -18.06 -5.40
C THR A 130 -13.76 -17.71 -6.63
N HIS A 131 -13.13 -17.29 -7.73
CA HIS A 131 -13.82 -16.68 -8.86
C HIS A 131 -13.75 -17.51 -10.16
N GLY A 132 -12.79 -18.42 -10.29
CA GLY A 132 -12.60 -19.19 -11.52
C GLY A 132 -12.53 -18.31 -12.77
N ASP A 133 -13.32 -18.63 -13.80
CA ASP A 133 -13.32 -17.93 -15.10
C ASP A 133 -14.42 -16.89 -15.29
N ASN A 134 -15.09 -16.48 -14.22
CA ASN A 134 -16.08 -15.40 -14.30
C ASN A 134 -15.43 -14.03 -14.59
N GLN A 135 -16.28 -13.00 -14.78
CA GLN A 135 -15.84 -11.63 -15.08
C GLN A 135 -14.84 -11.08 -14.06
N HIS A 136 -15.06 -11.28 -12.75
CA HIS A 136 -14.15 -10.81 -11.71
C HIS A 136 -12.81 -11.56 -11.73
N GLY A 137 -12.83 -12.88 -11.97
CA GLY A 137 -11.62 -13.67 -12.15
C GLY A 137 -10.78 -13.17 -13.34
N GLN A 138 -11.42 -12.80 -14.45
CA GLN A 138 -10.74 -12.22 -15.61
C GLN A 138 -10.13 -10.84 -15.30
N GLU A 139 -10.86 -9.99 -14.58
CA GLU A 139 -10.37 -8.69 -14.13
C GLU A 139 -9.14 -8.82 -13.22
N TYR A 140 -9.21 -9.71 -12.22
CA TYR A 140 -8.07 -9.98 -11.36
C TYR A 140 -6.87 -10.55 -12.12
N ARG A 141 -7.08 -11.45 -13.09
CA ARG A 141 -5.99 -11.97 -13.93
C ARG A 141 -5.31 -10.86 -14.75
N ALA A 142 -6.06 -9.90 -15.29
CA ALA A 142 -5.49 -8.74 -15.96
C ALA A 142 -4.63 -7.89 -15.01
N VAL A 143 -5.12 -7.68 -13.79
CA VAL A 143 -4.41 -6.95 -12.73
C VAL A 143 -3.14 -7.69 -12.29
N ILE A 144 -3.20 -9.01 -12.10
CA ILE A 144 -2.06 -9.86 -11.75
C ILE A 144 -1.02 -9.82 -12.88
N ALA A 145 -1.44 -9.89 -14.14
CA ALA A 145 -0.52 -9.81 -15.28
C ALA A 145 0.24 -8.46 -15.29
N LEU A 146 -0.46 -7.35 -15.07
CA LEU A 146 0.17 -6.03 -14.93
C LEU A 146 1.11 -5.97 -13.72
N ALA A 147 0.69 -6.52 -12.58
CA ALA A 147 1.49 -6.56 -11.35
C ALA A 147 2.79 -7.35 -11.55
N ARG A 148 2.75 -8.48 -12.25
CA ARG A 148 3.95 -9.27 -12.58
C ARG A 148 4.91 -8.50 -13.48
N VAL A 149 4.41 -7.76 -14.46
CA VAL A 149 5.26 -6.87 -15.29
C VAL A 149 5.92 -5.80 -14.40
N ARG A 150 5.17 -5.21 -13.47
CA ARG A 150 5.71 -4.21 -12.54
C ARG A 150 6.81 -4.77 -11.64
N VAL A 151 6.61 -5.96 -11.06
CA VAL A 151 7.58 -6.58 -10.14
C VAL A 151 8.91 -6.88 -10.83
N ARG A 152 8.88 -7.35 -12.08
CA ARG A 152 10.11 -7.60 -12.85
C ARG A 152 10.99 -6.35 -13.02
N GLU A 153 10.39 -5.16 -13.05
CA GLU A 153 11.16 -3.91 -13.10
C GLU A 153 11.95 -3.67 -11.80
N TRP A 154 11.51 -4.21 -10.66
CA TRP A 154 12.17 -4.03 -9.37
C TRP A 154 13.35 -4.97 -9.17
N GLU A 155 13.31 -6.15 -9.79
CA GLU A 155 14.41 -7.13 -9.78
C GLU A 155 15.59 -6.70 -10.64
N ALA A 156 15.34 -5.85 -11.65
CA ALA A 156 16.34 -5.38 -12.60
C ALA A 156 17.12 -4.13 -12.14
N ALA A 157 16.81 -3.58 -10.97
CA ALA A 157 17.31 -2.30 -10.45
C ALA A 157 18.05 -2.46 -9.13
#